data_AF-A0A940UGJ4-F1
#
_entry.id   AF-A0A940UGJ4-F1
#
_cell.length_a   1.000
_cell.length_b   1.000
_cell.length_c   1.000
_cell.angle_alpha   90.00
_cell.angle_beta   90.00
_cell.angle_gamma   90.00
#
_symmetry.space_group_name_H-M   'P 1'
#
loop_
_entity.id
_entity.type
_entity.pdbx_description
1 polymer ?
#
loop_
_entity_poly.entity_id
_entity_poly.type
_entity_poly.pdbx_seq_one_letter_code
_entity_poly.pdbx_strand_id
1 'polypeptide(L)' 'MSDSKESLVGRAVAMNELVAYQNGSVVSRTLIDRKIGTITLFSFAEDQGLSEHTAPYDAFVQIIDGTAEVTIAGKPQQV' A
#
# COMPACT_ATOMS: atom_id res chain seq x y z
N MET A 1 -1.30 3.79 -27.15
CA MET A 1 -1.96 4.61 -26.12
C MET A 1 -1.69 3.95 -24.77
N SER A 2 -1.54 4.73 -23.70
CA SER A 2 -1.02 4.37 -22.34
C SER A 2 0.49 4.15 -22.25
N ASP A 3 1.27 4.76 -21.35
CA ASP A 3 0.96 5.65 -20.22
C ASP A 3 2.15 6.58 -20.00
N SER A 4 1.92 7.89 -20.10
CA SER A 4 2.80 8.88 -19.50
C SER A 4 2.58 8.81 -17.99
N LYS A 5 3.34 7.96 -17.27
CA LYS A 5 3.36 7.99 -15.81
C LYS A 5 3.70 9.41 -15.37
N GLU A 6 2.72 10.14 -14.86
CA GLU A 6 2.92 11.44 -14.24
C GLU A 6 4.02 11.32 -13.18
N SER A 7 5.08 12.10 -13.30
CA SER A 7 6.14 12.13 -12.31
C SER A 7 5.62 12.78 -11.02
N LEU A 8 5.73 12.04 -9.92
CA LEU A 8 5.43 12.53 -8.57
C LEU A 8 6.60 13.34 -7.98
N VAL A 9 7.76 13.37 -8.64
CA VAL A 9 8.97 14.02 -8.14
C VAL A 9 8.79 15.54 -8.08
N GLY A 10 9.09 16.14 -6.93
CA GLY A 10 9.05 17.59 -6.74
C GLY A 10 7.64 18.17 -6.56
N ARG A 11 6.63 17.34 -6.34
CA ARG A 11 5.23 17.77 -6.12
C ARG A 11 4.75 17.32 -4.74
N ALA A 12 4.09 18.24 -4.03
CA ALA A 12 3.28 17.85 -2.88
C ALA A 12 2.03 17.13 -3.37
N VAL A 13 1.72 15.98 -2.78
CA VAL A 13 0.58 15.14 -3.16
C VAL A 13 -0.08 14.60 -1.89
N ALA A 14 -1.42 14.48 -1.92
CA ALA A 14 -2.17 13.80 -0.88
C ALA A 14 -2.19 12.30 -1.18
N MET A 15 -1.69 11.47 -0.25
CA MET A 15 -1.51 10.03 -0.51
C MET A 15 -2.84 9.29 -0.74
N ASN A 16 -3.91 9.73 -0.08
CA ASN A 16 -5.26 9.19 -0.25
C ASN A 16 -5.90 9.51 -1.61
N GLU A 17 -5.40 10.49 -2.35
CA GLU A 17 -5.85 10.78 -3.73
C GLU A 17 -5.13 9.91 -4.76
N LEU A 18 -4.06 9.22 -4.37
CA LEU A 18 -3.27 8.40 -5.29
C LEU A 18 -3.79 6.96 -5.43
N VAL A 19 -4.64 6.50 -4.52
CA VAL A 19 -5.27 5.18 -4.53
C VAL A 19 -6.73 5.31 -4.09
N ALA A 20 -7.65 4.64 -4.79
CA ALA A 20 -9.07 4.70 -4.49
C ALA A 20 -9.55 3.37 -3.91
N TYR A 21 -10.43 3.46 -2.92
CA TYR A 21 -11.18 2.30 -2.44
C TYR A 21 -12.06 1.72 -3.54
N GLN A 22 -12.15 0.40 -3.58
CA GLN A 22 -13.04 -0.32 -4.48
C GLN A 22 -13.72 -1.46 -3.73
N ASN A 23 -15.05 -1.50 -3.78
CA ASN A 23 -15.83 -2.51 -3.07
C ASN A 23 -15.41 -3.94 -3.43
N GLY A 24 -15.23 -4.78 -2.40
CA GLY A 24 -14.86 -6.19 -2.54
C GLY A 24 -13.51 -6.39 -3.24
N SER A 25 -12.59 -5.44 -3.12
CA SER A 25 -11.30 -5.50 -3.80
C SER A 25 -10.17 -4.89 -2.97
N VAL A 26 -8.95 -5.32 -3.30
CA VAL A 26 -7.71 -4.65 -2.89
C VAL A 26 -7.17 -3.93 -4.12
N VAL A 27 -6.96 -2.62 -4.00
CA VAL A 27 -6.34 -1.80 -5.06
C VAL A 27 -4.95 -1.40 -4.60
N SER A 28 -3.95 -1.58 -5.47
CA SER A 28 -2.58 -1.19 -5.17
C SER A 28 -1.99 -0.28 -6.24
N ARG A 29 -1.10 0.62 -5.81
CA ARG A 29 -0.34 1.50 -6.69
C ARG A 29 1.11 1.60 -6.22
N THR A 30 2.02 1.07 -7.02
CA THR A 30 3.46 1.20 -6.77
C THR A 30 3.93 2.60 -7.14
N LEU A 31 4.43 3.34 -6.15
CA LEU A 31 4.97 4.69 -6.31
C LEU A 31 6.46 4.67 -6.65
N ILE A 32 7.21 3.79 -5.99
CA ILE A 32 8.65 3.60 -6.20
C ILE A 32 8.90 2.12 -6.43
N ASP A 33 9.60 1.82 -7.52
CA ASP A 33 10.09 0.48 -7.81
C ASP A 33 11.57 0.58 -8.17
N ARG A 34 12.43 0.13 -7.25
CA ARG A 34 13.88 0.14 -7.40
C ARG A 34 14.45 -1.18 -6.89
N LYS A 35 15.67 -1.51 -7.34
CA LYS A 35 16.39 -2.71 -6.87
C LYS A 35 16.57 -2.79 -5.36
N ILE A 36 16.58 -1.64 -4.68
CA ILE A 36 16.79 -1.54 -3.23
C ILE A 36 15.48 -1.63 -2.43
N GLY A 37 14.32 -1.69 -3.08
CA GLY A 37 13.03 -1.74 -2.42
C GLY A 37 11.91 -1.07 -3.20
N THR A 38 10.68 -1.33 -2.75
CA THR A 38 9.45 -0.82 -3.33
C THR A 38 8.67 0.00 -2.31
N ILE A 39 7.94 1.00 -2.80
CA ILE A 39 6.92 1.70 -2.01
C ILE A 39 5.61 1.57 -2.76
N THR A 40 4.63 0.96 -2.11
CA THR A 40 3.32 0.66 -2.70
C THR A 40 2.23 1.16 -1.77
N LEU A 41 1.31 1.95 -2.32
CA LEU A 41 0.06 2.28 -1.64
C LEU A 41 -0.94 1.17 -1.86
N PHE A 42 -1.69 0.85 -0.81
CA PHE A 42 -2.79 -0.11 -0.87
C PHE A 42 -4.05 0.53 -0.32
N SER A 43 -5.19 0.15 -0.89
CA SER A 43 -6.50 0.35 -0.30
C SER A 43 -7.21 -0.99 -0.25
N PHE A 44 -7.89 -1.23 0.86
CA PHE A 44 -8.58 -2.47 1.16
C PHE A 44 -10.05 -2.11 1.38
N ALA A 45 -10.95 -2.79 0.67
CA ALA A 45 -12.34 -2.80 1.13
C ALA A 45 -12.46 -3.52 2.47
N GLU A 46 -13.59 -3.31 3.15
CA GLU A 46 -13.94 -4.07 4.34
C GLU A 46 -13.82 -5.58 4.08
N ASP A 47 -13.31 -6.30 5.09
CA ASP A 47 -13.00 -7.74 5.05
C ASP A 47 -11.99 -8.20 3.98
N GLN A 48 -11.30 -7.27 3.30
CA GLN A 48 -10.21 -7.60 2.38
C GLN A 48 -8.84 -7.52 3.07
N GLY A 49 -7.90 -8.30 2.57
CA GLY A 49 -6.53 -8.34 3.09
C GLY A 49 -5.56 -8.99 2.11
N LEU A 50 -4.30 -9.09 2.53
CA LEU A 50 -3.26 -9.85 1.82
C LEU A 50 -3.01 -11.17 2.53
N SER A 51 -2.62 -12.20 1.77
CA SER A 51 -2.10 -13.44 2.34
C SER A 51 -0.78 -13.18 3.07
N GLU A 52 -0.56 -13.94 4.14
CA GLU A 52 0.71 -13.94 4.86
C GLU A 52 1.86 -14.27 3.91
N HIS A 53 2.93 -13.48 3.98
CA HIS A 53 4.12 -13.65 3.17
C HIS A 53 5.35 -13.11 3.92
N THR A 54 6.53 -13.56 3.51
CA THR A 54 7.80 -13.13 4.09
C THR A 54 8.50 -12.16 3.14
N ALA A 55 8.97 -11.04 3.67
CA ALA A 55 9.85 -10.13 2.94
C ALA A 55 11.33 -10.47 3.24
N PRO A 56 12.24 -10.34 2.26
CA PRO A 56 13.68 -10.54 2.47
C PRO A 56 14.35 -9.39 3.26
N TYR A 57 13.60 -8.33 3.56
CA TYR A 57 14.06 -7.10 4.23
C TYR A 57 13.02 -6.62 5.24
N ASP A 58 13.39 -5.62 6.04
CA ASP A 58 12.46 -4.92 6.92
C ASP A 58 11.34 -4.27 6.10
N ALA A 59 10.10 -4.51 6.50
CA ALA A 59 8.91 -3.91 5.91
C ALA A 59 8.37 -2.83 6.84
N PHE A 60 8.05 -1.67 6.27
CA PHE A 60 7.41 -0.56 6.97
C PHE A 60 5.96 -0.43 6.51
N VAL A 61 5.04 -0.31 7.47
CA VAL A 61 3.61 -0.11 7.22
C VAL A 61 3.18 1.17 7.93
N GLN A 62 2.44 2.02 7.20
CA GLN A 62 1.83 3.23 7.73
C GLN A 62 0.36 3.26 7.32
N ILE A 63 -0.51 3.42 8.32
CA ILE A 63 -1.93 3.66 8.10
C ILE A 63 -2.12 5.15 7.89
N ILE A 64 -2.65 5.50 6.71
CA ILE A 64 -2.89 6.90 6.31
C ILE A 64 -4.38 7.26 6.34
N ASP A 65 -5.26 6.27 6.35
CA ASP A 65 -6.71 6.39 6.47
C ASP A 65 -7.29 5.08 7.04
N GLY A 66 -8.37 5.17 7.80
CA GLY A 66 -9.02 4.05 8.48
C GLY A 66 -8.18 3.38 9.58
N THR A 67 -8.46 2.11 9.83
CA THR A 67 -7.77 1.25 10.80
C THR A 67 -7.51 -0.11 10.18
N ALA A 68 -6.46 -0.81 10.61
CA ALA A 68 -6.15 -2.15 10.11
C ALA A 68 -5.61 -3.07 11.21
N GLU A 69 -5.84 -4.37 11.02
CA GLU A 69 -5.14 -5.40 11.77
C GLU A 69 -3.95 -5.91 10.94
N VAL A 70 -2.76 -5.87 11.51
CA VAL A 70 -1.53 -6.38 10.89
C VAL A 70 -1.00 -7.54 11.73
N THR A 71 -0.96 -8.74 11.15
CA THR A 71 -0.42 -9.92 11.83
C THR A 71 1.06 -10.08 11.50
N ILE A 72 1.91 -10.12 12.55
CA ILE A 72 3.36 -10.31 12.42
C ILE A 72 3.77 -11.54 13.22
N ALA A 73 4.33 -12.55 12.55
CA ALA A 73 4.73 -13.82 13.18
C ALA A 73 3.60 -14.45 14.02
N GLY A 74 2.39 -14.49 13.47
CA GLY A 74 1.19 -15.02 14.12
C GLY A 74 0.63 -14.15 15.26
N LYS A 75 1.12 -12.92 15.45
CA LYS A 75 0.63 -11.99 16.48
C LYS A 75 -0.09 -10.79 15.84
N PRO A 76 -1.40 -10.61 16.06
CA PRO A 76 -2.14 -9.47 15.53
C PRO A 76 -1.74 -8.18 16.24
N GLN A 77 -1.65 -7.09 15.48
CA GLN A 77 -1.42 -5.72 15.93
C GLN A 77 -2.53 -4.84 15.35
N GLN A 78 -3.18 -4.02 16.18
CA GLN A 78 -4.15 -3.04 15.71
C GLN A 78 -3.45 -1.71 15.48
N VAL A 79 -3.64 -1.11 14.31
CA VAL A 79 -3.03 0.16 13.88
C VAL A 79 -4.03 1.11 13.26
#